data_AF-A0A0A7GEX7-F1
#
_entry.id   AF-A0A0A7GEX7-F1
#
_cell.length_a   1.000
_cell.length_b   1.000
_cell.length_c   1.000
_cell.angle_alpha   90.00
_cell.angle_beta   90.00
_cell.angle_gamma   90.00
#
_symmetry.space_group_name_H-M   'P 1'
#
loop_
_entity.id
_entity.type
_entity.pdbx_description
1 polymer ?
#
loop_
_entity_poly.entity_id
_entity_poly.type
_entity_poly.pdbx_seq_one_letter_code
_entity_poly.pdbx_strand_id
1 'polypeptide(L)'
;MRIAESLRHNGVEVIVTDNAEKEVQKFGNAHVSVALSADENTGIIFFGGFEEKRKAGLADHHVVILRPDDVKNDIISAYRHALSKSGMLFASSSASKTADIEGKLVFGMHGPRKLTVIIEVRE
;
A
#
# COMPACT_ATOMS: atom_id res chain seq x y z
N MET A 1 -6.73 11.59 -9.81
CA MET A 1 -6.89 10.11 -9.88
C MET A 1 -7.65 9.68 -8.63
N ARG A 2 -8.80 9.02 -8.76
CA ARG A 2 -9.68 8.67 -7.62
C ARG A 2 -8.95 7.88 -6.53
N ILE A 3 -8.11 6.91 -6.93
CA ILE A 3 -7.26 6.14 -6.00
C ILE A 3 -6.39 7.01 -5.08
N ALA A 4 -5.85 8.12 -5.58
CA ALA A 4 -4.99 9.02 -4.79
C ALA A 4 -5.80 9.74 -3.69
N GLU A 5 -7.05 10.08 -3.96
CA GLU A 5 -7.96 10.70 -3.00
C GLU A 5 -8.35 9.69 -1.91
N SER A 6 -8.73 8.47 -2.30
CA SER A 6 -9.08 7.39 -1.37
C SER A 6 -7.93 7.03 -0.43
N LEU A 7 -6.70 6.95 -0.95
CA LEU A 7 -5.51 6.71 -0.13
C LEU A 7 -5.23 7.85 0.86
N ARG A 8 -5.29 9.11 0.40
CA ARG A 8 -5.12 10.27 1.29
C ARG A 8 -6.20 10.33 2.37
N HIS A 9 -7.44 9.97 2.02
CA HIS A 9 -8.54 9.88 2.98
C HIS A 9 -8.25 8.85 4.08
N ASN A 10 -7.59 7.73 3.75
CA ASN A 10 -7.16 6.73 4.71
C ASN A 10 -5.93 7.16 5.56
N GLY A 11 -5.40 8.37 5.34
CA GLY A 11 -4.21 8.89 6.02
C GLY A 11 -2.88 8.38 5.43
N VAL A 12 -2.90 7.91 4.19
CA VAL A 12 -1.69 7.45 3.47
C VAL A 12 -1.03 8.63 2.78
N GLU A 13 0.30 8.71 2.89
CA GLU A 13 1.08 9.67 2.10
C GLU A 13 1.10 9.22 0.63
N VAL A 14 0.73 10.09 -0.30
CA VAL A 14 0.65 9.76 -1.72
C VAL A 14 1.56 10.67 -2.54
N ILE A 15 2.52 10.06 -3.23
CA ILE A 15 3.43 10.69 -4.18
C ILE A 15 2.99 10.27 -5.58
N VAL A 16 2.78 11.22 -6.48
CA VAL A 16 2.48 10.94 -7.90
C VAL A 16 3.70 11.36 -8.70
N THR A 17 4.24 10.46 -9.51
CA THR A 17 5.51 10.67 -10.22
C THR A 17 5.56 9.87 -11.52
N ASP A 18 6.36 10.32 -12.48
CA ASP A 18 6.73 9.60 -13.69
C ASP A 18 7.90 8.62 -13.46
N ASN A 19 8.62 8.78 -12.35
CA ASN A 19 9.79 7.98 -12.01
C ASN A 19 9.72 7.50 -10.56
N ALA A 20 9.12 6.32 -10.35
CA ALA A 20 8.96 5.74 -9.02
C ALA A 20 10.31 5.35 -8.39
N GLU A 21 11.28 4.91 -9.18
CA GLU A 21 12.61 4.50 -8.69
C GLU A 21 13.36 5.66 -8.03
N LYS A 22 13.31 6.85 -8.63
CA LYS A 22 13.90 8.07 -8.08
C LYS A 22 13.27 8.47 -6.75
N GLU A 23 11.95 8.31 -6.62
CA GLU A 23 11.24 8.63 -5.37
C GLU A 23 11.58 7.63 -4.27
N VAL A 24 11.66 6.33 -4.59
CA VAL A 24 12.03 5.28 -3.63
C VAL A 24 13.40 5.54 -3.00
N GLN A 25 14.38 6.07 -3.75
CA GLN A 25 15.72 6.37 -3.23
C GLN A 25 15.73 7.36 -2.05
N LYS A 26 14.66 8.14 -1.86
CA LYS A 26 14.52 9.07 -0.73
C LYS A 26 14.18 8.35 0.58
N PHE A 27 13.78 7.07 0.53
CA PHE A 27 13.32 6.28 1.66
C PHE A 27 14.37 5.23 2.09
N GLY A 28 15.44 5.67 2.75
CA GLY A 28 16.62 4.83 3.01
C GLY A 28 16.38 3.54 3.80
N ASN A 29 15.55 3.57 4.86
CA ASN A 29 15.31 2.41 5.73
C ASN A 29 13.90 1.80 5.56
N ALA A 30 13.16 2.18 4.52
CA ALA A 30 11.82 1.67 4.28
C ALA A 30 11.87 0.29 3.62
N HIS A 31 10.87 -0.55 3.93
CA HIS A 31 10.60 -1.71 3.09
C HIS A 31 9.83 -1.24 1.85
N VAL A 32 10.31 -1.60 0.67
CA VAL A 32 9.72 -1.19 -0.60
C VAL A 32 9.06 -2.40 -1.25
N SER A 33 7.82 -2.25 -1.67
CA SER A 33 7.11 -3.29 -2.42
C SER A 33 6.41 -2.73 -3.65
N VAL A 34 6.11 -3.62 -4.60
CA VAL A 34 5.24 -3.31 -5.74
C VAL A 34 3.87 -3.87 -5.45
N ALA A 35 2.83 -3.05 -5.59
CA ALA A 35 1.45 -3.48 -5.46
C ALA A 35 1.08 -4.47 -6.59
N LEU A 36 0.34 -5.52 -6.25
CA LEU A 36 -0.24 -6.41 -7.26
C LEU A 36 -1.51 -5.83 -7.87
N SER A 37 -2.31 -5.13 -7.07
CA SER A 37 -3.50 -4.40 -7.51
C SER A 37 -3.95 -3.40 -6.44
N ALA A 38 -4.84 -2.47 -6.81
CA ALA A 38 -5.54 -1.62 -5.86
C ALA A 38 -6.97 -1.32 -6.31
N ASP A 39 -7.85 -1.06 -5.36
CA ASP A 39 -9.21 -0.56 -5.60
C ASP A 39 -9.25 0.97 -5.48
N GLU A 40 -9.63 1.65 -6.55
CA GLU A 40 -9.66 3.12 -6.59
C GLU A 40 -10.67 3.75 -5.62
N ASN A 41 -11.74 3.03 -5.24
CA ASN A 41 -12.78 3.61 -4.40
C ASN A 41 -12.46 3.52 -2.91
N THR A 42 -11.75 2.47 -2.48
CA THR A 42 -11.46 2.23 -1.06
C THR A 42 -10.02 2.53 -0.68
N GLY A 43 -9.10 2.58 -1.65
CA GLY A 43 -7.66 2.69 -1.37
C GLY A 43 -7.07 1.41 -0.80
N ILE A 44 -7.76 0.26 -0.92
CA ILE A 44 -7.21 -1.05 -0.56
C ILE A 44 -6.19 -1.46 -1.61
N ILE A 45 -5.00 -1.83 -1.16
CA ILE A 45 -3.89 -2.31 -1.99
C ILE A 45 -3.62 -3.77 -1.65
N PHE A 46 -3.48 -4.61 -2.68
CA PHE A 46 -3.15 -6.02 -2.55
C PHE A 46 -1.68 -6.29 -2.88
N PHE A 47 -1.10 -7.20 -2.11
CA PHE A 47 0.27 -7.68 -2.22
C PHE A 47 0.28 -9.21 -2.20
N GLY A 48 1.39 -9.83 -2.61
CA GLY A 48 1.49 -11.28 -2.73
C GLY A 48 2.67 -11.88 -1.98
N GLY A 49 2.44 -13.08 -1.41
CA GLY A 49 3.48 -13.91 -0.82
C GLY A 49 3.72 -13.69 0.67
N PHE A 50 4.12 -14.78 1.35
CA PHE A 50 4.38 -14.79 2.79
C PHE A 50 5.57 -13.92 3.17
N GLU A 51 6.68 -13.99 2.42
CA GLU A 51 7.86 -13.18 2.70
C GLU A 51 7.58 -11.69 2.58
N GLU A 52 6.78 -11.29 1.60
CA GLU A 52 6.38 -9.91 1.41
C GLU A 52 5.50 -9.41 2.57
N LYS A 53 4.53 -10.24 3.00
CA LYS A 53 3.72 -9.99 4.19
C LYS A 53 4.58 -9.80 5.44
N ARG A 54 5.58 -10.66 5.61
CA ARG A 54 6.51 -10.63 6.75
C ARG A 54 7.36 -9.36 6.74
N LYS A 55 7.97 -9.01 5.61
CA LYS A 55 8.80 -7.80 5.49
C LYS A 55 7.99 -6.52 5.68
N ALA A 56 6.83 -6.41 5.02
CA ALA A 56 5.93 -5.27 5.18
C ALA A 56 5.43 -5.12 6.63
N GLY A 57 5.08 -6.23 7.29
CA GLY A 57 4.59 -6.22 8.67
C GLY A 57 5.66 -5.85 9.71
N LEU A 58 6.94 -6.11 9.44
CA LEU A 58 8.06 -5.79 10.33
C LEU A 58 8.71 -4.43 10.03
N ALA A 59 8.37 -3.81 8.91
CA ALA A 59 8.92 -2.52 8.52
C ALA A 59 8.35 -1.39 9.39
N ASP A 60 9.18 -0.42 9.75
CA ASP A 60 8.67 0.81 10.38
C ASP A 60 7.90 1.68 9.38
N HIS A 61 8.40 1.69 8.14
CA HIS A 61 7.85 2.41 7.01
C HIS A 61 7.76 1.46 5.82
N HIS A 62 6.55 1.28 5.30
CA HIS A 62 6.30 0.56 4.06
C HIS A 62 6.04 1.56 2.93
N VAL A 63 6.85 1.48 1.88
CA VAL A 63 6.71 2.28 0.66
C VAL A 63 6.20 1.35 -0.44
N VAL A 64 5.15 1.77 -1.12
CA VAL A 64 4.46 0.96 -2.12
C VAL A 64 4.52 1.65 -3.46
N ILE A 65 5.02 0.97 -4.48
CA ILE A 65 4.90 1.40 -5.87
C ILE A 65 3.58 0.86 -6.42
N LEU A 66 2.70 1.75 -6.87
CA LEU A 66 1.42 1.43 -7.51
C LEU A 66 1.44 1.87 -8.97
N ARG A 67 1.32 0.91 -9.87
CA ARG A 67 1.24 1.15 -11.32
C ARG A 67 -0.19 1.46 -11.74
N PRO A 68 -0.39 2.31 -12.77
CA PRO A 68 -1.73 2.70 -13.19
C PRO A 68 -2.53 1.50 -13.72
N ASP A 69 -1.85 0.58 -14.42
CA ASP A 69 -2.44 -0.66 -14.96
C ASP A 69 -2.96 -1.62 -13.88
N ASP A 70 -2.57 -1.41 -12.61
CA ASP A 70 -2.93 -2.24 -11.46
C ASP A 70 -4.05 -1.65 -10.61
N VAL A 71 -4.51 -0.44 -10.93
CA VAL A 71 -5.70 0.17 -10.33
C VAL A 71 -6.96 -0.38 -10.99
N LYS A 72 -7.93 -0.80 -10.17
CA LYS A 72 -9.23 -1.34 -10.62
C LYS A 72 -10.37 -0.55 -10.00
N ASN A 73 -11.52 -0.65 -10.64
CA ASN A 73 -12.69 0.18 -10.34
C ASN A 73 -13.53 -0.35 -9.17
N ASP A 74 -13.18 -1.52 -8.61
CA ASP A 74 -13.84 -2.13 -7.47
C ASP A 74 -12.94 -3.18 -6.79
N ILE A 75 -13.24 -3.48 -5.53
CA ILE A 75 -12.48 -4.42 -4.69
C ILE A 75 -12.46 -5.85 -5.23
N ILE A 76 -13.51 -6.33 -5.89
CA ILE A 76 -13.59 -7.70 -6.39
C ILE A 76 -12.69 -7.85 -7.63
N SER A 77 -12.72 -6.87 -8.53
CA SER A 77 -11.83 -6.78 -9.67
C SER A 77 -10.36 -6.65 -9.24
N ALA A 78 -10.08 -5.80 -8.23
CA ALA A 78 -8.74 -5.68 -7.66
C ALA A 78 -8.25 -7.01 -7.07
N TYR A 79 -9.08 -7.68 -6.25
CA TYR A 79 -8.76 -8.97 -5.64
C TYR A 79 -8.47 -10.04 -6.70
N ARG A 80 -9.33 -10.17 -7.72
CA ARG A 80 -9.14 -11.14 -8.82
C ARG A 80 -7.86 -10.86 -9.61
N HIS A 81 -7.54 -9.59 -9.87
CA HIS A 81 -6.31 -9.18 -10.54
C HIS A 81 -5.05 -9.50 -9.72
N ALA A 82 -5.10 -9.37 -8.39
CA ALA A 82 -4.00 -9.79 -7.54
C ALA A 82 -3.86 -11.31 -7.47
N LEU A 83 -4.99 -12.03 -7.40
CA LEU A 83 -5.00 -13.49 -7.30
C LEU A 83 -4.43 -14.17 -8.54
N SER A 84 -4.60 -13.58 -9.73
CA SER A 84 -3.98 -14.09 -10.96
C SER A 84 -2.45 -13.96 -10.96
N LYS A 85 -1.87 -13.13 -10.08
CA LYS A 85 -0.43 -12.90 -9.94
C LYS A 85 0.20 -13.63 -8.76
N SER A 86 -0.57 -14.01 -7.74
CA SER A 86 -0.06 -14.68 -6.55
C SER A 86 -1.10 -15.57 -5.87
N GLY A 87 -0.70 -16.78 -5.48
CA GLY A 87 -1.56 -17.73 -4.77
C GLY A 87 -1.78 -17.44 -3.29
N MET A 88 -1.10 -16.43 -2.73
CA MET A 88 -1.29 -15.97 -1.36
C MET A 88 -1.32 -14.45 -1.34
N LEU A 89 -2.39 -13.86 -0.83
CA LEU A 89 -2.58 -12.42 -0.80
C LEU A 89 -2.65 -11.87 0.62
N PHE A 90 -2.24 -10.62 0.76
CA PHE A 90 -2.58 -9.77 1.90
C PHE A 90 -2.89 -8.37 1.38
N ALA A 91 -3.57 -7.57 2.21
CA ALA A 91 -3.99 -6.24 1.81
C ALA A 91 -3.65 -5.19 2.88
N SER A 92 -3.52 -3.95 2.46
CA SER A 92 -3.37 -2.79 3.35
C SER A 92 -4.12 -1.60 2.77
N SER A 93 -4.72 -0.79 3.64
CA SER A 93 -5.42 0.45 3.26
C SER A 93 -4.84 1.69 3.94
N SER A 94 -4.06 1.51 5.00
CA SER A 94 -3.42 2.57 5.77
C SER A 94 -2.24 2.01 6.59
N ALA A 95 -1.52 2.89 7.28
CA ALA A 95 -0.57 2.49 8.32
C ALA A 95 -1.27 1.68 9.44
N SER A 96 -0.53 0.82 10.12
CA SER A 96 -1.05 0.03 11.23
C SER A 96 -1.44 0.94 12.39
N LYS A 97 -2.69 0.84 12.82
CA LYS A 97 -3.24 1.55 13.98
C LYS A 97 -4.18 0.62 14.75
N THR A 98 -4.03 0.58 16.06
CA THR A 98 -4.84 -0.23 16.97
C THR A 98 -5.17 0.61 18.19
N ALA A 99 -6.42 0.55 18.66
CA ALA A 99 -6.78 1.15 19.94
C ALA A 99 -6.47 0.17 21.07
N ASP A 100 -5.81 0.64 22.13
CA ASP A 100 -5.66 -0.16 23.35
C ASP A 100 -6.98 -0.23 24.15
N ILE A 101 -6.96 -0.92 25.29
CA ILE A 101 -8.15 -1.07 26.15
C ILE A 101 -8.62 0.26 26.77
N GLU A 102 -7.75 1.28 26.80
CA GLU A 102 -8.06 2.63 27.27
C GLU A 102 -8.54 3.54 26.12
N GLY A 103 -8.63 3.02 24.90
CA GLY A 103 -9.04 3.76 23.71
C GLY A 103 -7.94 4.65 23.11
N LYS A 104 -6.68 4.49 23.52
CA LYS A 104 -5.55 5.24 22.96
C LYS A 104 -5.09 4.58 21.66
N LEU A 105 -4.91 5.40 20.62
CA LEU A 105 -4.38 4.94 19.33
C LEU A 105 -2.88 4.67 19.45
N VAL A 106 -2.50 3.40 19.20
CA VAL A 106 -1.13 2.95 19.07
C VAL A 106 -0.85 2.64 17.60
N PHE A 107 0.22 3.22 17.05
CA PHE A 107 0.63 3.01 15.67
C PHE A 107 1.74 1.96 15.61
N GLY A 108 1.66 1.08 14.61
CA GLY A 108 2.72 0.12 14.31
C GLY A 108 2.72 -1.18 15.12
N MET A 109 1.65 -1.50 15.83
CA MET A 109 1.59 -2.72 16.66
C MET A 109 1.52 -4.01 15.83
N HIS A 110 0.88 -3.96 14.66
CA HIS A 110 0.65 -5.13 13.80
C HIS A 110 1.15 -4.94 12.36
N GLY A 111 1.94 -3.90 12.11
CA GLY A 111 2.40 -3.52 10.78
C GLY A 111 3.14 -2.19 10.82
N PRO A 112 3.33 -1.52 9.67
CA PRO A 112 4.15 -0.33 9.60
C PRO A 112 3.49 0.89 10.27
N ARG A 113 4.29 1.72 10.95
CA ARG A 113 3.85 3.02 11.51
C ARG A 113 3.56 4.04 10.41
N LYS A 114 4.20 3.89 9.24
CA LYS A 114 4.02 4.76 8.07
C LYS A 114 3.77 3.93 6.82
N LEU A 115 2.81 4.39 6.02
CA LEU A 115 2.56 3.86 4.68
C LEU A 115 2.61 5.02 3.69
N THR A 116 3.48 4.90 2.69
CA THR A 116 3.57 5.84 1.56
C THR A 116 3.33 5.10 0.26
N VAL A 117 2.50 5.66 -0.60
CA VAL A 117 2.18 5.09 -1.92
C VAL A 117 2.70 6.02 -3.00
N ILE A 118 3.60 5.50 -3.82
CA ILE A 118 4.12 6.14 -5.02
C ILE A 118 3.28 5.64 -6.19
N ILE A 119 2.43 6.50 -6.73
CA ILE A 119 1.62 6.23 -7.91
C ILE A 119 2.43 6.64 -9.13
N GLU A 120 2.80 5.65 -9.94
CA GLU A 120 3.47 5.89 -11.21
C GLU A 120 2.46 6.38 -12.24
N VAL A 121 2.77 7.47 -12.93
CA VAL A 121 2.01 7.98 -14.08
C VAL A 121 2.91 7.90 -15.30
N ARG A 122 2.41 7.38 -16.41
CA ARG A 122 3.12 7.46 -17.70
C ARG A 122 2.72 8.78 -18.35
N GLU A 123 3.69 9.56 -18.81
CA GLU A 123 3.46 10.63 -19.79
C GLU A 123 3.01 10.05 -21.14
#